data_AF-A0A7C9DYB1-F1
#
_entry.id   AF-A0A7C9DYB1-F1
#
_cell.length_a   1.000
_cell.length_b   1.000
_cell.length_c   1.000
_cell.angle_alpha   90.00
_cell.angle_beta   90.00
_cell.angle_gamma   90.00
#
_symmetry.space_group_name_H-M   'P 1'
#
loop_
_entity.id
_entity.type
_entity.pdbx_description
1 polymer ?
#
loop_
_entity_poly.entity_id
_entity_poly.type
_entity_poly.pdbx_seq_one_letter_code
_entity_poly.pdbx_strand_id
1 'polypeptide(L)'
;MITALETEARELEVGVRKNEKELQLLKTRTEDAENWVKSRASEVETMSKIVPELWSHVQKLEQAREVIERRTAELRKHTRNHRCSFFKFINNLPGGKYQRMTSAYMSKAVSQLRRSFSAIKKYHHQLQGLIRQEMERNELTAVLADEELIFFL
;
A
#
# COMPACT_ATOMS: atom_id res chain seq x y z
N MET A 1 89.23 -10.29 5.48
CA MET A 1 88.09 -11.11 5.94
C MET A 1 87.42 -10.49 7.15
N ILE A 2 88.17 -10.16 8.22
CA ILE A 2 87.61 -9.51 9.43
C ILE A 2 87.00 -8.13 9.13
N THR A 3 87.69 -7.28 8.36
CA THR A 3 87.22 -5.93 8.01
C THR A 3 85.92 -5.92 7.21
N ALA A 4 85.71 -6.93 6.34
CA ALA A 4 84.48 -7.06 5.55
C ALA A 4 83.28 -7.44 6.42
N LEU A 5 83.50 -8.31 7.42
CA LEU A 5 82.48 -8.67 8.40
C LEU A 5 82.12 -7.49 9.32
N GLU A 6 83.11 -6.68 9.71
CA GLU A 6 82.87 -5.47 10.49
C GLU A 6 82.04 -4.43 9.72
N THR A 7 82.30 -4.26 8.41
CA THR A 7 81.50 -3.35 7.58
C THR A 7 80.06 -3.84 7.42
N GLU A 8 79.85 -5.14 7.18
CA GLU A 8 78.53 -5.73 7.05
C GLU A 8 77.73 -5.66 8.36
N ALA A 9 78.38 -5.93 9.50
CA ALA A 9 77.76 -5.77 10.82
C ALA A 9 77.33 -4.31 11.08
N ARG A 10 78.13 -3.33 10.65
CA ARG A 10 77.82 -1.91 10.80
C ARG A 10 76.64 -1.46 9.92
N GLU A 11 76.56 -1.97 8.70
CA GLU A 11 75.44 -1.72 7.79
C GLU A 11 74.13 -2.33 8.33
N LEU A 12 74.19 -3.56 8.84
CA LEU A 12 73.06 -4.22 9.49
C LEU A 12 72.58 -3.43 10.71
N GLU A 13 73.50 -2.91 11.54
CA GLU A 13 73.15 -2.10 12.70
C GLU A 13 72.41 -0.80 12.31
N VAL A 14 72.83 -0.15 11.22
CA VAL A 14 72.11 1.00 10.66
C VAL A 14 70.73 0.59 10.16
N GLY A 15 70.62 -0.55 9.46
CA GLY A 15 69.35 -1.11 9.00
C GLY A 15 68.38 -1.40 10.15
N VAL A 16 68.84 -2.06 11.21
CA VAL A 16 68.06 -2.36 12.40
C VAL A 16 67.53 -1.07 13.05
N ARG A 17 68.39 -0.06 13.25
CA ARG A 17 67.98 1.24 13.81
C ARG A 17 66.94 1.96 12.96
N LYS A 18 67.03 1.86 11.63
CA LYS A 18 66.04 2.44 10.72
C LYS A 18 64.70 1.71 10.85
N ASN A 19 64.72 0.39 10.80
CA ASN A 19 63.52 -0.43 10.91
C ASN A 19 62.81 -0.22 12.25
N GLU A 20 63.55 -0.05 13.34
CA GLU A 20 62.97 0.21 14.65
C GLU A 20 62.22 1.55 14.71
N LYS A 21 62.77 2.60 14.08
CA LYS A 21 62.09 3.89 13.95
C LYS A 21 60.81 3.79 13.11
N GLU A 22 60.88 3.06 11.99
CA GLU A 22 59.72 2.83 11.13
C GLU A 22 58.64 2.03 11.87
N LEU A 23 59.02 1.02 12.65
CA LEU A 23 58.11 0.24 13.48
C LEU A 23 57.40 1.12 14.53
N GLN A 24 58.15 1.99 15.22
CA GLN A 24 57.57 2.92 16.18
C GLN A 24 56.59 3.89 15.53
N LEU A 25 56.94 4.45 14.36
CA LEU A 25 56.04 5.31 13.59
C LEU A 25 54.77 4.57 13.14
N LEU A 26 54.92 3.31 12.71
CA LEU A 26 53.78 2.50 12.30
C LEU A 26 52.86 2.22 13.49
N LYS A 27 53.44 1.96 14.66
CA LYS A 27 52.71 1.71 15.89
C LYS A 27 51.87 2.91 16.30
N THR A 28 52.44 4.12 16.35
CA THR A 28 51.69 5.33 16.70
C THR A 28 50.57 5.61 15.71
N ARG A 29 50.83 5.47 14.40
CA ARG A 29 49.79 5.60 13.37
C ARG A 29 48.65 4.59 13.52
N THR A 30 48.98 3.36 13.91
CA THR A 30 47.99 2.31 14.12
C THR A 30 47.13 2.62 15.35
N GLU A 31 47.75 3.09 16.44
CA GLU A 31 47.03 3.52 17.64
C GLU A 31 46.10 4.72 17.34
N ASP A 32 46.58 5.71 16.59
CA ASP A 32 45.75 6.86 16.17
C ASP A 32 44.57 6.42 15.30
N ALA A 33 44.82 5.53 14.34
CA ALA A 33 43.78 4.98 13.48
C ALA A 33 42.75 4.17 14.27
N GLU A 34 43.20 3.35 15.23
CA GLU A 34 42.31 2.57 16.09
C GLU A 34 41.43 3.48 16.95
N ASN A 35 42.00 4.52 17.54
CA ASN A 35 41.25 5.51 18.32
C ASN A 35 40.22 6.26 17.46
N TRP A 36 40.60 6.63 16.23
CA TRP A 36 39.69 7.26 15.28
C TRP A 36 38.54 6.32 14.89
N VAL A 37 38.82 5.05 14.61
CA VAL A 37 37.79 4.04 14.29
C VAL A 37 36.85 3.84 15.48
N LYS A 38 37.38 3.72 16.71
CA LYS A 38 36.56 3.59 17.92
C LYS A 38 35.63 4.80 18.11
N SER A 39 36.16 6.02 17.90
CA SER A 39 35.36 7.25 17.97
C SER A 39 34.24 7.24 16.93
N ARG A 40 34.53 6.93 15.66
CA ARG A 40 33.51 6.84 14.61
C ARG A 40 32.48 5.74 14.86
N ALA A 41 32.91 4.57 15.34
CA ALA A 41 32.00 3.49 15.70
C ALA A 41 31.04 3.93 16.81
N SER A 42 31.51 4.69 17.81
CA SER A 42 30.64 5.22 18.87
C SER A 42 29.60 6.23 18.37
N GLU A 43 29.97 7.07 17.39
CA GLU A 43 29.06 8.02 16.74
C GLU A 43 28.01 7.30 15.89
N VAL A 44 28.42 6.27 15.13
CA VAL A 44 27.48 5.44 14.37
C VAL A 44 26.50 4.71 15.29
N GLU A 45 26.97 4.20 16.42
CA GLU A 45 26.12 3.53 17.41
C GLU A 45 25.10 4.48 18.04
N THR A 46 25.47 5.73 18.34
CA THR A 46 24.50 6.72 18.84
C THR A 46 23.49 7.11 17.77
N MET A 47 23.92 7.31 16.53
CA MET A 47 23.03 7.59 15.40
C MET A 47 22.08 6.41 15.13
N SER A 48 22.57 5.17 15.20
CA SER A 48 21.79 3.94 15.02
C SER A 48 20.62 3.83 15.99
N LYS A 49 20.76 4.39 17.21
CA LYS A 49 19.68 4.44 18.20
C LYS A 49 18.61 5.49 17.87
N ILE A 50 19.00 6.59 17.21
CA ILE A 50 18.12 7.74 16.92
C ILE A 50 17.40 7.58 15.57
N VAL A 51 18.08 7.03 14.56
CA VAL A 51 17.55 6.88 13.20
C VAL A 51 16.21 6.13 13.14
N PRO A 52 15.96 5.05 13.89
CA PRO A 52 14.67 4.36 13.88
C PRO A 52 13.52 5.24 14.38
N GLU A 53 13.76 6.05 15.42
CA GLU A 53 12.76 6.99 15.93
C GLU A 53 12.47 8.08 14.90
N LEU A 54 13.51 8.69 14.31
CA LEU A 54 13.34 9.68 13.25
C LEU A 54 12.59 9.10 12.04
N TRP A 55 12.91 7.87 11.64
CA TRP A 55 12.22 7.17 10.57
C TRP A 55 10.72 6.99 10.87
N SER A 56 10.37 6.58 12.10
CA SER A 56 8.98 6.48 12.54
C SER A 56 8.24 7.83 12.45
N HIS A 57 8.90 8.93 12.82
CA HIS A 57 8.31 10.27 12.69
C HIS A 57 8.08 10.66 11.21
N VAL A 58 9.04 10.38 10.33
CA VAL A 58 8.89 10.64 8.89
C VAL A 58 7.71 9.86 8.31
N GLN A 59 7.56 8.58 8.65
CA GLN A 59 6.43 7.77 8.19
C GLN A 59 5.07 8.33 8.66
N LYS A 60 4.97 8.78 9.91
CA LYS A 60 3.75 9.41 10.43
C LYS A 60 3.41 10.71 9.68
N LEU A 61 4.42 11.53 9.37
CA LEU A 61 4.23 12.77 8.61
C LEU A 61 3.77 12.48 7.18
N GLU A 62 4.32 11.45 6.54
CA GLU A 62 3.93 11.03 5.20
C GLU A 62 2.48 10.53 5.17
N GLN A 63 2.07 9.70 6.13
CA GLN A 63 0.68 9.27 6.28
C GLN A 63 -0.27 10.44 6.55
N ALA A 64 0.11 11.37 7.43
CA ALA A 64 -0.71 12.56 7.74
C ALA A 64 -0.90 13.43 6.49
N ARG A 65 0.16 13.62 5.70
CA ARG A 65 0.10 14.33 4.42
C ARG A 65 -0.89 13.67 3.46
N GLU A 66 -0.81 12.34 3.29
CA GLU A 66 -1.71 11.62 2.38
C GLU A 66 -3.18 11.77 2.80
N VAL A 67 -3.48 11.68 4.10
CA VAL A 67 -4.84 11.91 4.62
C VAL A 67 -5.32 13.34 4.33
N ILE A 68 -4.46 14.34 4.53
CA ILE A 68 -4.78 15.75 4.24
C ILE A 68 -5.05 15.94 2.74
N GLU A 69 -4.22 15.36 1.86
CA GLU A 69 -4.41 15.44 0.40
C GLU A 69 -5.74 14.83 -0.03
N ARG A 70 -6.08 13.63 0.47
CA ARG A 70 -7.37 12.98 0.17
C ARG A 70 -8.56 13.83 0.63
N ARG A 71 -8.55 14.31 1.88
CA ARG A 71 -9.62 15.16 2.42
C ARG A 71 -9.74 16.47 1.64
N THR A 72 -8.62 17.06 1.24
CA THR A 72 -8.61 18.30 0.44
C THR A 72 -9.18 18.06 -0.95
N ALA A 73 -8.86 16.93 -1.59
CA ALA A 73 -9.42 16.56 -2.87
C ALA A 73 -10.94 16.32 -2.79
N GLU A 74 -11.43 15.66 -1.73
CA GLU A 74 -12.86 15.47 -1.47
C GLU A 74 -13.60 16.79 -1.27
N LEU A 75 -13.05 17.69 -0.45
CA LEU A 75 -13.62 19.04 -0.24
C LEU A 75 -13.65 19.84 -1.55
N ARG A 76 -12.61 19.75 -2.38
CA ARG A 76 -12.59 20.37 -3.72
C ARG A 76 -13.68 19.79 -4.63
N LYS A 77 -13.85 18.46 -4.65
CA LYS A 77 -14.94 17.79 -5.41
C LYS A 77 -16.30 18.27 -4.93
N HIS A 78 -16.53 18.29 -3.62
CA HIS A 78 -17.78 18.75 -3.03
C HIS A 78 -18.06 20.22 -3.40
N THR A 79 -17.06 21.10 -3.28
CA THR A 79 -17.17 22.52 -3.66
C THR A 79 -17.47 22.69 -5.15
N ARG A 80 -16.85 21.88 -6.02
CA ARG A 80 -17.15 21.87 -7.46
C ARG A 80 -18.57 21.41 -7.74
N ASN A 81 -19.05 20.38 -7.05
CA ASN A 81 -20.42 19.91 -7.16
C ASN A 81 -21.41 21.00 -6.72
N HIS A 82 -21.15 21.71 -5.61
CA HIS A 82 -21.93 22.88 -5.19
C HIS A 82 -21.89 24.06 -6.17
N ARG A 83 -20.93 24.11 -7.10
CA ARG A 83 -20.92 25.11 -8.18
C ARG A 83 -21.72 24.69 -9.41
N CYS A 84 -21.98 23.39 -9.59
CA CYS A 84 -22.81 22.88 -10.68
C CYS A 84 -24.29 23.23 -10.45
N SER A 85 -24.93 23.85 -11.44
CA SER A 85 -26.34 24.27 -11.37
C SER A 85 -27.29 23.12 -11.02
N PHE A 86 -26.99 21.90 -11.48
CA PHE A 86 -27.77 20.69 -11.17
C PHE A 86 -27.75 20.35 -9.67
N PHE A 87 -26.58 20.38 -9.03
CA PHE A 87 -26.45 20.09 -7.60
C PHE A 87 -26.86 21.28 -6.73
N LYS A 88 -26.67 22.54 -7.17
CA LYS A 88 -27.29 23.71 -6.54
C LYS A 88 -28.81 23.58 -6.50
N PHE A 89 -29.41 23.16 -7.61
CA PHE A 89 -30.85 22.91 -7.69
C PHE A 89 -31.28 21.86 -6.66
N ILE A 90 -30.64 20.68 -6.64
CA ILE A 90 -30.94 19.61 -5.68
C ILE A 90 -30.81 20.09 -4.23
N ASN A 91 -29.74 20.82 -3.89
CA ASN A 91 -29.47 21.27 -2.53
C ASN A 91 -30.38 22.44 -2.08
N ASN A 92 -30.91 23.21 -3.03
CA ASN A 92 -31.89 24.27 -2.76
C ASN A 92 -33.33 23.75 -2.68
N LEU A 93 -33.58 22.45 -2.92
CA LEU A 93 -34.90 21.87 -2.72
C LEU A 93 -35.21 21.80 -1.21
N PRO A 94 -36.42 22.18 -0.78
CA PRO A 94 -36.80 22.13 0.63
C PRO A 94 -36.78 20.68 1.12
N GLY A 95 -35.74 20.32 1.89
CA GLY A 95 -35.40 18.95 2.28
C GLY A 95 -36.54 18.17 2.93
N GLY A 96 -37.46 18.84 3.65
CA GLY A 96 -38.60 18.19 4.30
C GLY A 96 -39.70 17.68 3.36
N LYS A 97 -39.91 18.32 2.20
CA LYS A 97 -40.97 17.92 1.25
C LYS A 97 -40.47 16.89 0.23
N TYR A 98 -39.23 17.04 -0.25
CA TYR A 98 -38.64 16.09 -1.17
C TYR A 98 -38.33 14.76 -0.50
N GLN A 99 -37.80 14.74 0.72
CA GLN A 99 -37.52 13.48 1.43
C GLN A 99 -38.79 12.65 1.68
N ARG A 100 -39.93 13.30 1.93
CA ARG A 100 -41.23 12.63 2.12
C ARG A 100 -41.83 12.14 0.79
N MET A 101 -41.63 12.89 -0.30
CA MET A 101 -42.10 12.50 -1.64
C MET A 101 -41.24 11.37 -2.23
N THR A 102 -39.91 11.47 -2.12
CA THR A 102 -38.99 10.43 -2.56
C THR A 102 -39.11 9.19 -1.69
N SER A 103 -39.31 9.29 -0.37
CA SER A 103 -39.50 8.09 0.45
C SER A 103 -40.81 7.36 0.12
N ALA A 104 -41.90 8.08 -0.13
CA ALA A 104 -43.17 7.48 -0.54
C ALA A 104 -43.07 6.82 -1.92
N TYR A 105 -42.42 7.49 -2.89
CA TYR A 105 -42.24 6.96 -4.24
C TYR A 105 -41.28 5.77 -4.26
N MET A 106 -40.16 5.85 -3.54
CA MET A 106 -39.20 4.77 -3.38
C MET A 106 -39.80 3.59 -2.61
N SER A 107 -40.62 3.83 -1.58
CA SER A 107 -41.35 2.77 -0.88
C SER A 107 -42.36 2.07 -1.80
N LYS A 108 -43.05 2.82 -2.66
CA LYS A 108 -43.94 2.25 -3.68
C LYS A 108 -43.15 1.43 -4.72
N ALA A 109 -42.02 1.93 -5.21
CA ALA A 109 -41.16 1.20 -6.15
C ALA A 109 -40.57 -0.08 -5.51
N VAL A 110 -40.07 0.01 -4.28
CA VAL A 110 -39.50 -1.13 -3.53
C VAL A 110 -40.58 -2.17 -3.21
N SER A 111 -41.79 -1.75 -2.83
CA SER A 111 -42.89 -2.68 -2.58
C SER A 111 -43.40 -3.34 -3.86
N GLN A 112 -43.41 -2.63 -4.99
CA GLN A 112 -43.70 -3.21 -6.30
C GLN A 112 -42.62 -4.21 -6.72
N LEU A 113 -41.34 -3.88 -6.57
CA LEU A 113 -40.24 -4.80 -6.84
C LEU A 113 -40.31 -6.06 -5.96
N ARG A 114 -40.61 -5.92 -4.66
CA ARG A 114 -40.84 -7.08 -3.77
C ARG A 114 -42.02 -7.92 -4.23
N ARG A 115 -43.13 -7.32 -4.66
CA ARG A 115 -44.29 -8.05 -5.18
C ARG A 115 -43.94 -8.81 -6.46
N SER A 116 -43.24 -8.16 -7.39
CA SER A 116 -42.76 -8.80 -8.62
C SER A 116 -41.81 -9.95 -8.31
N PHE A 117 -40.86 -9.75 -7.40
CA PHE A 117 -39.92 -10.79 -6.99
C PHE A 117 -40.62 -11.97 -6.29
N SER A 118 -41.62 -11.70 -5.44
CA SER A 118 -42.46 -12.73 -4.84
C SER A 118 -43.29 -13.49 -5.89
N ALA A 119 -43.81 -12.81 -6.91
CA ALA A 119 -44.54 -13.45 -8.01
C ALA A 119 -43.60 -14.32 -8.86
N ILE A 120 -42.42 -13.81 -9.20
CA ILE A 120 -41.37 -14.57 -9.90
C ILE A 120 -41.00 -15.80 -9.07
N LYS A 121 -40.70 -15.64 -7.78
CA LYS A 121 -40.41 -16.78 -6.89
C LYS A 121 -41.57 -17.77 -6.77
N LYS A 122 -42.83 -17.31 -6.81
CA LYS A 122 -43.99 -18.21 -6.76
C LYS A 122 -44.15 -19.00 -8.06
N TYR A 123 -43.94 -18.37 -9.21
CA TYR A 123 -44.24 -18.94 -10.52
C TYR A 123 -43.01 -19.38 -11.32
N HIS A 124 -41.79 -19.30 -10.76
CA HIS A 124 -40.56 -19.66 -11.46
C HIS A 124 -40.59 -21.10 -12.00
N HIS A 125 -41.13 -22.05 -11.24
CA HIS A 125 -41.30 -23.43 -11.66
C HIS A 125 -42.27 -23.60 -12.85
N GLN A 126 -43.28 -22.74 -12.98
CA GLN A 126 -44.21 -22.76 -14.11
C GLN A 126 -43.56 -22.20 -15.37
N LEU A 127 -42.82 -21.10 -15.22
CA LEU A 127 -42.03 -20.52 -16.31
C LEU A 127 -40.95 -21.51 -16.78
N GLN A 128 -40.29 -22.18 -15.84
CA GLN A 128 -39.36 -23.28 -16.10
C GLN A 128 -40.01 -24.40 -16.91
N GLY A 129 -41.19 -24.88 -16.47
CA GLY A 129 -41.93 -25.91 -17.18
C GLY A 129 -42.32 -25.49 -18.60
N LEU A 130 -42.75 -24.24 -18.79
CA LEU A 130 -43.09 -23.69 -20.10
C LEU A 130 -41.87 -23.65 -21.04
N ILE A 131 -40.74 -23.13 -20.54
CA ILE A 131 -39.50 -23.04 -21.31
C ILE A 131 -39.02 -24.45 -21.69
N ARG A 132 -39.07 -25.40 -20.76
CA ARG A 132 -38.74 -26.80 -21.04
C ARG A 132 -39.63 -27.38 -22.13
N GLN A 133 -40.94 -27.20 -22.03
CA GLN A 133 -41.90 -27.70 -23.02
C GLN A 133 -41.65 -27.12 -24.42
N GLU A 134 -41.31 -25.83 -24.51
CA GLU A 134 -40.97 -25.20 -25.80
C GLU A 134 -39.60 -25.65 -26.33
N MET A 135 -38.64 -25.94 -25.44
CA MET A 135 -37.34 -26.48 -25.82
C MET A 135 -37.44 -27.92 -26.35
N GLU A 136 -38.29 -28.76 -25.75
CA GLU A 136 -38.58 -30.13 -26.21
C GLU A 136 -39.24 -30.16 -27.60
N ARG A 137 -40.03 -29.14 -27.93
CA ARG A 137 -40.74 -29.02 -29.22
C ARG A 137 -39.83 -28.62 -30.38
N ASN A 138 -38.62 -28.15 -30.11
CA ASN A 138 -37.69 -27.68 -31.13
C ASN A 138 -36.48 -28.62 -31.18
N GLU A 139 -36.28 -29.26 -32.34
CA GLU A 139 -35.22 -30.26 -32.58
C GLU A 139 -33.82 -29.77 -32.20
N LEU A 140 -33.56 -28.46 -32.31
CA LEU A 140 -32.27 -27.85 -31.98
C LEU A 140 -32.04 -27.68 -30.48
N THR A 141 -33.11 -27.49 -29.71
CA THR A 141 -33.03 -27.22 -28.25
C THR A 141 -33.50 -28.40 -27.40
N ALA A 142 -34.02 -29.46 -28.02
CA ALA A 142 -34.50 -30.66 -27.33
C ALA A 142 -33.40 -31.33 -26.49
N VAL A 143 -32.15 -31.29 -26.96
CA VAL A 143 -30.98 -31.82 -26.23
C VAL A 143 -30.72 -31.05 -24.92
N LEU A 144 -31.14 -29.78 -24.84
CA LEU A 144 -30.96 -28.93 -23.67
C LEU A 144 -32.14 -29.02 -22.68
N ALA A 145 -33.18 -29.79 -23.01
CA ALA A 145 -34.37 -29.93 -22.19
C ALA A 145 -34.26 -31.06 -21.14
N ASP A 146 -33.13 -31.76 -21.07
CA ASP A 146 -32.89 -32.82 -20.09
C ASP A 146 -31.69 -32.52 -19.18
N GLU A 147 -31.80 -32.95 -17.92
CA GLU A 147 -30.99 -32.59 -16.75
C GLU A 147 -31.29 -31.20 -16.14
N GLU A 148 -32.15 -31.20 -15.10
CA GLU A 148 -32.30 -30.14 -14.09
C GLU A 148 -32.08 -28.69 -14.56
N LEU A 149 -33.01 -28.16 -15.36
CA LEU A 149 -33.04 -26.74 -15.75
C LEU A 149 -33.42 -25.86 -14.54
N ILE A 150 -32.47 -25.69 -13.62
CA ILE A 150 -32.61 -24.88 -12.40
C ILE A 150 -32.24 -23.44 -12.75
N PHE A 151 -33.25 -22.59 -12.93
CA PHE A 151 -33.01 -21.14 -12.90
C PHE A 151 -32.85 -20.73 -11.44
N PHE A 152 -31.65 -20.30 -11.06
CA PHE A 152 -31.39 -19.67 -9.78
C PHE A 152 -32.06 -18.29 -9.74
N LEU A 153 -33.01 -18.10 -8.81
CA LEU A 153 -33.76 -16.85 -8.59
C LEU A 153 -33.70 -16.42 -7.13
#